data_AF-A0A7C4DK30-F1
#
_entry.id   AF-A0A7C4DK30-F1
#
_cell.length_a   1.000
_cell.length_b   1.000
_cell.length_c   1.000
_cell.angle_alpha   90.00
_cell.angle_beta   90.00
_cell.angle_gamma   90.00
#
_symmetry.space_group_name_H-M   'P 1'
#
loop_
_entity.id
_entity.type
_entity.pdbx_description
1 polymer ?
#
loop_
_entity_poly.entity_id
_entity_poly.type
_entity_poly.pdbx_seq_one_letter_code
_entity_poly.pdbx_strand_id
1 'polypeptide(L)'
;MPEIRIPRLAERVVEIDGASFTVAPETYGDFCAALEFVRRNDLREDVAGYTGAAYLTARRIRAWTGVVLEDGTEAPCTEANKLALFGAHPQLLNRIAEECARQEAEDRKNSKPTQAT
;
A
#
# COMPACT_ATOMS: atom_id res chain seq x y z
N MET A 1 -27.82 -4.25 19.53
CA MET A 1 -26.48 -3.64 19.42
C MET A 1 -26.19 -3.44 17.95
N PRO A 2 -25.65 -2.28 17.50
CA PRO A 2 -25.23 -2.13 16.11
C PRO A 2 -24.12 -3.12 15.80
N GLU A 3 -24.24 -3.81 14.67
CA GLU A 3 -23.23 -4.75 14.18
C GLU A 3 -22.06 -3.97 13.57
N ILE A 4 -20.84 -4.15 14.08
CA ILE A 4 -19.63 -3.59 13.49
C ILE A 4 -19.18 -4.54 12.37
N ARG A 5 -19.18 -4.05 11.12
CA ARG A 5 -18.77 -4.82 9.94
C ARG A 5 -17.38 -4.40 9.49
N ILE A 6 -16.48 -5.37 9.37
CA ILE A 6 -15.14 -5.17 8.80
C ILE A 6 -15.15 -5.57 7.31
N PRO A 7 -14.39 -4.86 6.44
CA PRO A 7 -14.28 -5.25 5.05
C PRO A 7 -13.56 -6.59 4.92
N ARG A 8 -13.91 -7.36 3.88
CA ARG A 8 -13.17 -8.57 3.52
C ARG A 8 -11.77 -8.16 3.06
N LEU A 9 -10.76 -8.69 3.74
CA LEU A 9 -9.35 -8.44 3.41
C LEU A 9 -8.95 -9.31 2.21
N ALA A 10 -8.35 -8.70 1.20
CA ALA A 10 -7.84 -9.39 0.01
C ALA A 10 -6.59 -8.69 -0.52
N GLU A 11 -5.67 -9.47 -1.09
CA GLU A 11 -4.55 -8.91 -1.85
C GLU A 11 -5.06 -8.29 -3.15
N ARG A 12 -4.37 -7.25 -3.60
CA ARG A 12 -4.66 -6.53 -4.84
C ARG A 12 -3.47 -6.55 -5.75
N VAL A 13 -3.74 -6.46 -7.05
CA VAL A 13 -2.74 -6.18 -8.06
C VAL A 13 -3.03 -4.79 -8.62
N VAL A 14 -2.02 -3.93 -8.57
CA VAL A 14 -2.08 -2.55 -9.06
C VAL A 14 -1.09 -2.41 -10.20
N GLU A 15 -1.57 -2.00 -11.38
CA GLU A 15 -0.74 -1.79 -12.55
C GLU A 15 -0.57 -0.28 -12.81
N ILE A 16 0.68 0.18 -12.79
CA ILE A 16 1.03 1.60 -12.99
C ILE A 16 2.30 1.68 -13.84
N ASP A 17 2.24 2.46 -14.92
CA ASP A 17 3.37 2.77 -15.80
C ASP A 17 4.13 1.54 -16.31
N GLY A 18 3.41 0.43 -16.54
CA GLY A 18 3.98 -0.84 -17.00
C GLY A 18 4.57 -1.73 -15.90
N ALA A 19 4.59 -1.27 -14.64
CA ALA A 19 4.93 -2.08 -13.48
C ALA A 19 3.66 -2.63 -12.82
N SER A 20 3.77 -3.81 -12.21
CA SER A 20 2.69 -4.45 -11.45
C SER A 20 3.10 -4.56 -9.99
N PHE A 21 2.20 -4.23 -9.06
CA PHE A 21 2.43 -4.25 -7.62
C PHE A 21 1.39 -5.13 -6.92
N THR A 22 1.84 -6.17 -6.22
CA THR A 22 0.98 -6.97 -5.35
C THR A 22 0.89 -6.31 -3.98
N VAL A 23 -0.28 -5.82 -3.61
CA VAL A 23 -0.53 -5.05 -2.38
C VAL A 23 -1.39 -5.86 -1.42
N ALA A 24 -0.84 -6.20 -0.26
CA ALA A 24 -1.55 -6.85 0.81
C ALA A 24 -2.59 -5.91 1.46
N PRO A 25 -3.64 -6.46 2.11
CA PRO A 25 -4.52 -5.67 2.96
C PRO A 25 -3.73 -5.03 4.11
N GLU A 26 -4.18 -3.87 4.56
CA GLU A 26 -3.62 -3.22 5.73
C GLU A 26 -3.93 -4.00 7.00
N THR A 27 -2.92 -4.19 7.86
CA THR A 27 -3.07 -4.84 9.16
C THR A 27 -2.67 -3.90 10.29
N TYR A 28 -3.14 -4.18 11.51
CA TYR A 28 -2.68 -3.46 12.70
C TYR A 28 -1.15 -3.58 12.91
N GLY A 29 -0.55 -4.67 12.45
CA GLY A 29 0.92 -4.83 12.47
C GLY A 29 1.63 -3.82 11.57
N ASP A 30 1.06 -3.48 10.42
CA ASP A 30 1.61 -2.45 9.52
C ASP A 30 1.47 -1.05 10.12
N PHE A 31 0.35 -0.78 10.80
CA PHE A 31 0.17 0.45 11.57
C PHE A 31 1.22 0.61 12.67
N CYS A 32 1.43 -0.40 13.51
CA CYS A 32 2.47 -0.38 14.55
C CYS A 32 3.86 -0.18 13.93
N ALA A 33 4.17 -0.86 12.83
CA ALA A 33 5.44 -0.71 12.15
C ALA A 33 5.66 0.72 11.60
N ALA A 34 4.61 1.38 11.11
CA ALA A 34 4.68 2.77 10.67
C ALA A 34 4.96 3.75 11.82
N LEU A 35 4.31 3.56 12.96
CA LEU A 35 4.60 4.34 14.17
C LEU A 35 6.04 4.13 14.64
N GLU A 36 6.52 2.89 14.62
CA GLU A 36 7.91 2.59 14.95
C GLU A 36 8.90 3.22 13.97
N PHE A 37 8.58 3.21 12.67
CA PHE A 37 9.41 3.86 11.66
C PHE A 37 9.53 5.36 11.91
N VAL A 38 8.41 6.06 12.14
CA VAL A 38 8.40 7.48 12.47
C VAL A 38 9.24 7.76 13.71
N ARG A 39 9.05 6.96 14.78
CA ARG A 39 9.79 7.10 16.04
C ARG A 39 11.29 6.89 15.87
N ARG A 40 11.70 5.89 15.07
CA ARG A 40 13.12 5.54 14.89
C ARG A 40 13.89 6.55 14.05
N ASN A 41 13.20 7.26 13.15
CA ASN A 41 13.83 8.20 12.21
C ASN A 41 13.75 9.66 12.66
N ASP A 42 13.26 9.94 13.87
CA ASP A 42 13.14 11.29 14.46
C ASP A 42 12.54 12.31 13.48
N LEU A 43 11.48 11.90 12.80
CA LEU A 43 10.84 12.73 11.78
C LEU A 43 10.19 13.94 12.43
N ARG A 44 10.31 15.09 11.77
CA ARG A 44 9.60 16.30 12.19
C ARG A 44 8.10 16.03 12.24
N GLU A 45 7.45 16.58 13.26
CA GLU A 45 6.02 16.37 13.53
C GLU A 45 5.12 16.70 12.33
N ASP A 46 5.49 17.72 11.55
CA ASP A 46 4.72 18.17 10.39
C ASP A 46 4.77 17.22 9.18
N VAL A 47 5.76 16.34 9.11
CA VAL A 47 5.88 15.32 8.04
C VAL A 47 5.66 13.90 8.55
N ALA A 48 5.76 13.68 9.86
CA ALA A 48 5.66 12.37 10.50
C ALA A 48 4.40 11.58 10.09
N GLY A 49 3.24 12.24 10.07
CA GLY A 49 1.98 11.60 9.68
C GLY A 49 1.99 11.16 8.21
N TYR A 50 2.45 12.04 7.32
CA TYR A 50 2.55 11.73 5.89
C TYR A 50 3.54 10.60 5.62
N THR A 51 4.73 10.68 6.20
CA THR A 51 5.77 9.67 6.03
C THR A 51 5.36 8.32 6.63
N GLY A 52 4.65 8.32 7.77
CA GLY A 52 4.09 7.10 8.35
C GLY A 52 3.08 6.42 7.43
N ALA A 53 2.15 7.18 6.86
CA ALA A 53 1.16 6.66 5.91
C ALA A 53 1.80 6.14 4.60
N ALA A 54 2.82 6.86 4.10
CA ALA A 54 3.62 6.41 2.97
C ALA A 54 4.32 5.08 3.29
N TYR A 55 5.04 5.00 4.42
CA TYR A 55 5.75 3.80 4.82
C TYR A 55 4.80 2.60 5.01
N LEU A 56 3.61 2.83 5.57
CA LEU A 56 2.56 1.83 5.68
C LEU A 56 2.20 1.25 4.30
N THR A 57 1.93 2.12 3.32
CA THR A 57 1.59 1.69 1.95
C THR A 57 2.74 0.90 1.32
N ALA A 58 3.98 1.38 1.47
CA ALA A 58 5.16 0.70 0.92
C ALA A 58 5.37 -0.71 1.54
N ARG A 59 5.07 -0.87 2.84
CA ARG A 59 5.16 -2.17 3.51
C ARG A 59 4.14 -3.18 3.00
N ARG A 60 2.95 -2.72 2.62
CA ARG A 60 1.88 -3.57 2.08
C ARG A 60 2.23 -4.18 0.73
N ILE A 61 3.11 -3.56 -0.04
CA ILE A 61 3.59 -4.11 -1.32
C ILE A 61 4.42 -5.37 -1.03
N ARG A 62 3.95 -6.55 -1.42
CA ARG A 62 4.64 -7.84 -1.13
C ARG A 62 5.52 -8.31 -2.27
N ALA A 63 5.15 -7.93 -3.49
CA ALA A 63 5.89 -8.23 -4.70
C ALA A 63 5.65 -7.12 -5.72
N TRP A 64 6.53 -7.03 -6.71
CA TRP A 64 6.30 -6.25 -7.91
C TRP A 64 6.95 -6.94 -9.11
N THR A 65 6.59 -6.49 -10.30
CA THR A 65 7.31 -6.77 -11.55
C THR A 65 7.43 -5.49 -12.36
N GLY A 66 8.43 -5.43 -13.26
CA GLY A 66 8.65 -4.27 -14.12
C GLY A 66 9.37 -3.09 -13.45
N VAL A 67 9.80 -3.24 -12.19
CA VAL A 67 10.72 -2.31 -11.52
C VAL A 67 12.15 -2.80 -11.75
N VAL A 68 13.00 -1.96 -12.35
CA VAL A 68 14.37 -2.31 -12.72
C VAL A 68 15.40 -1.44 -12.01
N LEU A 69 16.59 -2.00 -11.76
CA LEU A 69 17.76 -1.27 -11.30
C LEU A 69 18.41 -0.51 -12.47
N GLU A 70 19.36 0.38 -12.16
CA GLU A 70 20.08 1.16 -13.18
C GLU A 70 20.86 0.30 -14.19
N ASP A 71 21.25 -0.92 -13.80
CA ASP A 71 21.91 -1.89 -14.66
C ASP A 71 20.93 -2.70 -15.55
N GLY A 72 19.63 -2.41 -15.44
CA GLY A 72 18.56 -3.05 -16.22
C GLY A 72 18.05 -4.38 -15.65
N THR A 73 18.60 -4.87 -14.54
CA THR A 73 18.11 -6.08 -13.88
C THR A 73 16.82 -5.80 -13.09
N GLU A 74 15.98 -6.83 -12.90
CA GLU A 74 14.76 -6.68 -12.10
C GLU A 74 15.12 -6.42 -10.63
N ALA A 75 14.61 -5.32 -10.09
CA ALA A 75 14.85 -4.96 -8.70
C ALA A 75 14.06 -5.92 -7.80
N PRO A 76 14.69 -6.59 -6.81
CA PRO A 76 13.93 -7.41 -5.86
C PRO A 76 13.06 -6.52 -4.96
N CYS A 77 11.87 -7.00 -4.59
CA CYS A 77 10.91 -6.28 -3.74
C CYS A 77 11.33 -6.26 -2.25
N THR A 78 12.46 -5.63 -1.96
CA THR A 78 13.02 -5.48 -0.60
C THR A 78 12.64 -4.12 0.01
N GLU A 79 12.75 -3.98 1.34
CA GLU A 79 12.52 -2.69 2.00
C GLU A 79 13.45 -1.59 1.48
N ALA A 80 14.73 -1.89 1.31
CA ALA A 80 15.71 -0.95 0.77
C ALA A 80 15.32 -0.45 -0.63
N ASN A 81 14.95 -1.36 -1.53
CA ASN A 81 14.55 -0.99 -2.89
C ASN A 81 13.22 -0.22 -2.92
N LYS A 82 12.27 -0.52 -2.02
CA LYS A 82 11.04 0.25 -1.90
C LYS A 82 11.32 1.68 -1.48
N LEU A 83 12.15 1.86 -0.45
CA LEU A 83 12.53 3.19 0.03
C LEU A 83 13.26 3.98 -1.06
N ALA A 84 14.14 3.34 -1.83
CA ALA A 84 14.79 3.95 -2.98
C ALA A 84 13.78 4.36 -4.07
N LEU A 85 12.90 3.43 -4.48
CA LEU A 85 11.89 3.68 -5.50
C LEU A 85 10.94 4.83 -5.12
N PHE A 86 10.36 4.79 -3.92
CA PHE A 86 9.39 5.80 -3.47
C PHE A 86 10.06 7.08 -3.00
N GLY A 87 11.35 7.05 -2.65
CA GLY A 87 12.15 8.26 -2.45
C GLY A 87 12.38 9.01 -3.76
N ALA A 88 12.65 8.30 -4.85
CA ALA A 88 12.82 8.88 -6.19
C ALA A 88 11.48 9.25 -6.86
N HIS A 89 10.43 8.50 -6.59
CA HIS A 89 9.11 8.64 -7.22
C HIS A 89 7.97 8.64 -6.17
N PRO A 90 7.89 9.65 -5.28
CA PRO A 90 6.90 9.68 -4.19
C PRO A 90 5.44 9.64 -4.69
N GLN A 91 5.17 10.23 -5.86
CA GLN A 91 3.86 10.21 -6.51
C GLN A 91 3.38 8.79 -6.89
N LEU A 92 4.30 7.85 -7.13
CA LEU A 92 3.93 6.47 -7.46
C LEU A 92 3.18 5.82 -6.31
N LEU A 93 3.62 6.08 -5.08
CA LEU A 93 3.01 5.52 -3.88
C LEU A 93 1.60 6.06 -3.64
N ASN A 94 1.39 7.36 -3.89
CA ASN A 94 0.06 7.98 -3.83
C ASN A 94 -0.88 7.32 -4.86
N ARG A 95 -0.42 7.12 -6.10
CA ARG A 95 -1.21 6.46 -7.16
C ARG A 95 -1.56 5.02 -6.79
N ILE A 96 -0.63 4.28 -6.19
CA ILE A 96 -0.90 2.91 -5.68
C ILE A 96 -1.99 2.94 -4.60
N ALA A 97 -1.90 3.87 -3.65
CA ALA A 97 -2.87 4.00 -2.58
C ALA A 97 -4.28 4.38 -3.09
N GLU A 98 -4.36 5.32 -4.03
CA GLU A 98 -5.61 5.74 -4.68
C GLU A 98 -6.27 4.58 -5.44
N GLU A 99 -5.47 3.81 -6.19
CA GLU A 99 -5.94 2.66 -6.95
C GLU A 99 -6.44 1.54 -6.03
N CYS A 100 -5.73 1.27 -4.92
CA CYS A 100 -6.20 0.35 -3.88
C CYS A 100 -7.56 0.81 -3.31
N ALA A 101 -7.70 2.10 -2.96
CA ALA A 101 -8.94 2.64 -2.42
C ALA A 101 -10.10 2.56 -3.43
N ARG A 102 -9.82 2.76 -4.73
CA ARG A 102 -10.80 2.61 -5.81
C ARG A 102 -11.30 1.18 -5.89
N GLN A 103 -10.40 0.20 -5.93
CA GLN A 103 -10.75 -1.23 -5.97
C GLN A 103 -11.56 -1.66 -4.73
N GLU A 104 -11.20 -1.17 -3.54
CA GLU A 104 -11.97 -1.43 -2.31
C GLU A 104 -13.38 -0.83 -2.35
N ALA A 105 -13.54 0.37 -2.92
CA ALA A 105 -14.85 1.00 -3.08
C ALA A 105 -15.74 0.24 -4.06
N GLU A 106 -15.16 -0.34 -5.12
CA GLU A 106 -15.86 -1.19 -6.10
C GLU A 106 -16.35 -2.50 -5.48
N ASP A 107 -15.51 -3.17 -4.69
CA ASP A 107 -15.91 -4.37 -3.97
C ASP A 107 -17.08 -4.12 -3.01
N ARG A 108 -17.09 -2.97 -2.32
CA ARG A 108 -18.21 -2.57 -1.45
C ARG A 108 -19.51 -2.37 -2.23
N LYS A 109 -19.43 -1.82 -3.45
CA LYS A 109 -20.62 -1.63 -4.32
C LYS A 109 -21.14 -2.96 -4.84
N ASN A 110 -20.25 -3.88 -5.20
CA ASN A 110 -20.59 -5.19 -5.76
C ASN A 110 -21.05 -6.21 -4.71
N SER A 111 -20.76 -5.97 -3.42
CA SER A 111 -21.16 -6.84 -2.30
C SER A 111 -22.56 -6.57 -1.74
N LYS A 112 -23.45 -5.87 -2.47
CA LYS A 112 -24.86 -5.72 -2.05
C LYS A 112 -25.53 -7.10 -1.96
N PRO A 113 -26.35 -7.37 -0.92
CA PRO A 113 -26.95 -8.68 -0.75
C PRO A 113 -27.92 -8.95 -1.89
N THR A 114 -27.68 -10.03 -2.64
CA THR A 114 -28.71 -10.68 -3.45
C THR A 114 -29.89 -10.95 -2.51
N GLN A 115 -31.00 -10.25 -2.70
CA GLN A 115 -32.25 -10.60 -2.04
C GLN A 115 -32.59 -12.01 -2.52
N ALA A 116 -32.47 -12.99 -1.62
CA ALA A 116 -33.00 -14.32 -1.85
C ALA A 116 -34.52 -14.20 -1.92
N THR A 117 -35.06 -14.43 -3.12
CA THR A 117 -36.48 -14.72 -3.40
C THR A 117 -36.96 -15.96 -2.68
#